data_AF-A0A3A6DF28-F1
#
_entry.id   AF-A0A3A6DF28-F1
#
_cell.length_a   1.000
_cell.length_b   1.000
_cell.length_c   1.000
_cell.angle_alpha   90.00
_cell.angle_beta   90.00
_cell.angle_gamma   90.00
#
_symmetry.space_group_name_H-M   'P 1'
#
loop_
_entity.id
_entity.type
_entity.pdbx_description
1 polymer ?
#
loop_
_entity_poly.entity_id
_entity_poly.type
_entity_poly.pdbx_seq_one_letter_code
_entity_poly.pdbx_strand_id
1 'polypeptide(L)'
;MEQESTLYRQIARQLLQDIYKETYAYGTRLPSLQALCERFSAGRNTIRAALALLEADGVVHREKGSCARVRLDIHQLESNPHFLYRMACSKQGIAHAYDALGMLMPVAIQEALKQSDATQLEELQQGVRQLTQQEHTLYELNEALQQLYLKVLGFLHNPYLQDLVKQLLDFLYLPYAQHAHSEEVLADNKVKLSDTLARILLFVVQNNPFMMKKTIRYFCDITKKNSNRYLNRVCAGITAQRVIEFEWYTGREVSYLYMQTAGYLLQDIAENCYPNGQLLNLEQLAKRYAVSLRTMRRTMKFMNDLNLVETVNGLGSRSVYSCKQTAAYLQDAQVQALLEYYSCSLELLELVAKASLASCMERCPAKELYAIGEAVCTQQSLSPKLVLDILKHHENPCICNIVEQIEAATSGSMLIRTLLQRSPDAQTQTALASWKQQLKNKEIKKAVQLTLELLQEECSYWKQQRDENRSG
;
A
#
# COMPACT_ATOMS: atom_id res chain seq x y z
N MET A 1 -12.45 -5.28 14.87
CA MET A 1 -13.58 -4.50 14.32
C MET A 1 -13.10 -3.48 13.29
N GLU A 2 -11.87 -2.97 13.34
CA GLU A 2 -11.37 -1.96 12.38
C GLU A 2 -11.09 -2.49 10.96
N GLN A 3 -10.76 -3.78 10.77
CA GLN A 3 -10.39 -4.34 9.45
C GLN A 3 -11.56 -4.83 8.59
N GLU A 4 -12.66 -5.27 9.21
CA GLU A 4 -13.92 -5.45 8.47
C GLU A 4 -14.30 -4.13 7.78
N SER A 5 -13.84 -2.98 8.30
CA SER A 5 -14.15 -1.68 7.76
C SER A 5 -13.47 -1.31 6.43
N THR A 6 -12.33 -1.91 6.10
CA THR A 6 -11.55 -1.57 4.90
C THR A 6 -11.85 -2.50 3.72
N LEU A 7 -12.02 -3.81 3.95
CA LEU A 7 -12.36 -4.78 2.89
C LEU A 7 -13.71 -4.45 2.23
N TYR A 8 -14.75 -4.12 3.00
CA TYR A 8 -16.04 -3.77 2.39
C TYR A 8 -15.94 -2.51 1.51
N ARG A 9 -15.07 -1.55 1.87
CA ARG A 9 -14.84 -0.33 1.07
C ARG A 9 -14.14 -0.67 -0.24
N GLN A 10 -13.16 -1.57 -0.22
CA GLN A 10 -12.52 -2.06 -1.44
C GLN A 10 -13.53 -2.75 -2.36
N ILE A 11 -14.37 -3.64 -1.83
CA ILE A 11 -15.41 -4.33 -2.59
C ILE A 11 -16.40 -3.31 -3.18
N ALA A 12 -16.82 -2.31 -2.40
CA ALA A 12 -17.67 -1.24 -2.90
C ALA A 12 -17.01 -0.43 -4.03
N ARG A 13 -15.72 -0.09 -3.91
CA ARG A 13 -14.96 0.59 -4.99
C ARG A 13 -14.90 -0.27 -6.26
N GLN A 14 -14.64 -1.58 -6.14
CA GLN A 14 -14.58 -2.47 -7.30
C GLN A 14 -15.94 -2.63 -7.97
N LEU A 15 -17.02 -2.74 -7.20
CA LEU A 15 -18.39 -2.77 -7.74
C LEU A 15 -18.77 -1.43 -8.42
N LEU A 16 -18.33 -0.30 -7.85
CA LEU A 16 -18.53 1.01 -8.45
C LEU A 16 -17.76 1.14 -9.78
N GLN A 17 -16.53 0.64 -9.85
CA GLN A 17 -15.75 0.52 -11.08
C GLN A 17 -16.50 -0.34 -12.13
N ASP A 18 -17.03 -1.50 -11.74
CA ASP A 18 -17.83 -2.34 -12.66
C ASP A 18 -19.08 -1.62 -13.20
N ILE A 19 -19.70 -0.75 -12.39
CA ILE A 19 -20.83 0.10 -12.83
C ILE A 19 -20.37 1.20 -13.78
N TYR A 20 -19.24 1.85 -13.50
CA TYR A 20 -18.66 2.86 -14.39
C TYR A 20 -18.25 2.30 -15.76
N LYS A 21 -17.88 1.03 -15.80
CA LYS A 21 -17.54 0.29 -17.03
C LYS A 21 -18.77 -0.28 -17.76
N GLU A 22 -19.97 0.02 -17.28
CA GLU A 22 -21.24 -0.56 -17.75
C GLU A 22 -21.34 -2.09 -17.68
N THR A 23 -20.39 -2.80 -17.05
CA THR A 23 -20.51 -4.23 -16.72
C THR A 23 -21.81 -4.51 -15.97
N TYR A 24 -22.20 -3.56 -15.11
CA TYR A 24 -23.52 -3.49 -14.50
C TYR A 24 -24.22 -2.18 -14.89
N ALA A 25 -24.91 -2.21 -16.03
CA ALA A 25 -25.63 -1.05 -16.57
C ALA A 25 -26.79 -0.57 -15.66
N TYR A 26 -27.20 0.68 -15.85
CA TYR A 26 -28.33 1.28 -15.13
C TYR A 26 -29.60 0.41 -15.20
N GLY A 27 -30.30 0.26 -14.08
CA GLY A 27 -31.54 -0.50 -13.98
C GLY A 27 -31.39 -2.03 -13.92
N THR A 28 -30.19 -2.56 -14.17
CA THR A 28 -29.88 -3.99 -14.08
C THR A 28 -29.67 -4.43 -12.62
N ARG A 29 -29.72 -5.75 -12.38
CA ARG A 29 -29.48 -6.35 -11.06
C ARG A 29 -28.01 -6.71 -10.92
N LEU A 30 -27.43 -6.38 -9.78
CA LEU A 30 -26.16 -6.95 -9.34
C LEU A 30 -26.29 -8.46 -9.09
N PRO A 31 -25.17 -9.21 -9.10
CA PRO A 31 -25.18 -10.62 -8.71
C PRO A 31 -25.78 -10.84 -7.33
N SER A 32 -26.22 -12.07 -7.06
CA SER A 32 -26.79 -12.44 -5.76
C SER A 32 -25.77 -12.27 -4.63
N LEU A 33 -26.24 -12.15 -3.39
CA LEU A 33 -25.34 -12.04 -2.22
C LEU A 33 -24.36 -13.22 -2.18
N GLN A 34 -24.80 -14.42 -2.52
CA GLN A 34 -23.96 -15.61 -2.58
C GLN A 34 -22.90 -15.50 -3.68
N ALA A 35 -23.28 -15.12 -4.90
CA ALA A 35 -22.35 -14.94 -6.00
C ALA A 35 -21.31 -13.86 -5.70
N LEU A 36 -21.69 -12.78 -5.01
CA LEU A 36 -20.77 -11.76 -4.54
C LEU A 36 -19.83 -12.27 -3.44
N CYS A 37 -20.33 -13.08 -2.50
CA CYS A 37 -19.47 -13.72 -1.49
C CYS A 37 -18.41 -14.63 -2.13
N GLU A 38 -18.82 -15.42 -3.13
CA GLU A 38 -17.93 -16.30 -3.89
C GLU A 38 -16.91 -15.49 -4.72
N ARG A 39 -17.37 -14.47 -5.46
CA ARG A 39 -16.50 -13.63 -6.30
C ARG A 39 -15.42 -12.92 -5.50
N PHE A 40 -15.75 -12.40 -4.32
CA PHE A 40 -14.83 -11.60 -3.50
C PHE A 40 -14.20 -12.39 -2.35
N SER A 41 -14.47 -13.70 -2.23
CA SER A 41 -14.03 -14.54 -1.11
C SER A 41 -14.27 -13.88 0.26
N ALA A 42 -15.43 -13.23 0.42
CA ALA A 42 -15.74 -12.40 1.58
C ALA A 42 -17.02 -12.85 2.29
N GLY A 43 -17.07 -12.63 3.60
CA GLY A 43 -18.23 -12.97 4.42
C GLY A 43 -19.48 -12.16 4.06
N ARG A 44 -20.66 -12.73 4.33
CA ARG A 44 -21.96 -12.08 4.05
C ARG A 44 -22.10 -10.68 4.66
N ASN A 45 -21.55 -10.47 5.86
CA ASN A 45 -21.61 -9.16 6.53
C ASN A 45 -20.77 -8.12 5.80
N THR A 46 -19.59 -8.49 5.32
CA THR A 46 -18.70 -7.62 4.52
C THR A 46 -19.37 -7.22 3.21
N ILE A 47 -19.97 -8.17 2.47
CA ILE A 47 -20.70 -7.86 1.24
C ILE A 47 -21.91 -6.96 1.54
N ARG A 48 -22.66 -7.22 2.61
CA ARG A 48 -23.79 -6.37 3.01
C ARG A 48 -23.36 -4.96 3.37
N ALA A 49 -22.21 -4.79 4.03
CA ALA A 49 -21.62 -3.49 4.34
C ALA A 49 -21.19 -2.75 3.06
N ALA A 50 -20.58 -3.46 2.10
CA ALA A 50 -20.21 -2.89 0.80
C ALA A 50 -21.43 -2.40 0.02
N LEU A 51 -22.49 -3.22 -0.06
CA LEU A 51 -23.75 -2.85 -0.70
C LEU A 51 -24.47 -1.72 0.04
N ALA A 52 -24.39 -1.68 1.38
CA ALA A 52 -24.96 -0.59 2.17
C ALA A 52 -24.23 0.73 1.90
N LEU A 53 -22.91 0.71 1.71
CA LEU A 53 -22.13 1.88 1.32
C LEU A 53 -22.57 2.40 -0.05
N LEU A 54 -22.69 1.51 -1.04
CA LEU A 54 -23.16 1.88 -2.39
C LEU A 54 -24.59 2.41 -2.38
N GLU A 55 -25.47 1.87 -1.53
CA GLU A 55 -26.84 2.36 -1.40
C GLU A 55 -26.88 3.75 -0.75
N ALA A 56 -26.07 4.00 0.28
CA ALA A 56 -25.95 5.32 0.90
C ALA A 56 -25.39 6.38 -0.08
N ASP A 57 -24.52 5.96 -1.00
CA ASP A 57 -23.99 6.80 -2.08
C ASP A 57 -24.95 6.89 -3.29
N GLY A 58 -26.18 6.34 -3.20
CA GLY A 58 -27.20 6.38 -4.25
C GLY A 58 -26.86 5.60 -5.52
N VAL A 59 -25.84 4.74 -5.47
CA VAL A 59 -25.33 3.97 -6.61
C VAL A 59 -26.23 2.78 -6.91
N VAL A 60 -26.76 2.14 -5.87
CA VAL A 60 -27.66 0.98 -5.96
C VAL A 60 -28.86 1.14 -5.04
N HIS A 61 -29.91 0.37 -5.29
CA HIS A 61 -31.07 0.27 -4.42
C HIS A 61 -31.34 -1.19 -4.03
N ARG A 62 -31.59 -1.45 -2.75
CA ARG A 62 -31.91 -2.79 -2.25
C ARG A 62 -33.40 -2.91 -1.93
N GLU A 63 -34.04 -3.87 -2.56
CA GLU A 63 -35.40 -4.31 -2.22
C GLU A 63 -35.32 -5.57 -1.35
N LYS A 64 -36.21 -5.70 -0.35
CA LYS A 64 -36.26 -6.90 0.50
C LYS A 64 -36.47 -8.15 -0.35
N GLY A 65 -35.60 -9.15 -0.20
CA GLY A 65 -35.70 -10.42 -0.90
C GLY A 65 -35.23 -10.42 -2.35
N SER A 66 -34.65 -9.33 -2.85
CA SER A 66 -34.16 -9.20 -4.23
C SER A 66 -32.67 -8.82 -4.27
N CYS A 67 -32.04 -9.04 -5.42
CA CYS A 67 -30.70 -8.52 -5.68
C CYS A 67 -30.72 -6.99 -5.75
N ALA A 68 -29.62 -6.34 -5.35
CA ALA A 68 -29.47 -4.89 -5.48
C ALA A 68 -29.58 -4.47 -6.96
N ARG A 69 -30.26 -3.37 -7.23
CA ARG A 69 -30.43 -2.82 -8.60
C ARG A 69 -29.58 -1.56 -8.77
N VAL A 70 -28.89 -1.44 -9.89
CA VAL A 70 -28.09 -0.24 -10.21
C VAL A 70 -29.02 0.95 -10.44
N ARG A 71 -28.73 2.06 -9.77
CA ARG A 71 -29.47 3.34 -9.86
C ARG A 71 -28.63 4.50 -10.36
N LEU A 72 -27.31 4.35 -10.42
CA LEU A 72 -26.44 5.31 -11.06
C LEU A 72 -26.55 5.17 -12.57
N ASP A 73 -27.00 6.23 -13.25
CA ASP A 73 -26.92 6.36 -14.71
C ASP A 73 -25.64 7.14 -15.04
N ILE A 74 -24.69 6.47 -15.70
CA ILE A 74 -23.40 7.07 -16.01
C ILE A 74 -23.48 8.12 -17.13
N HIS A 75 -24.57 8.14 -17.90
CA HIS A 75 -24.80 9.18 -18.91
C HIS A 75 -25.44 10.44 -18.30
N GLN A 76 -25.89 10.38 -17.04
CA GLN A 76 -26.56 11.49 -16.33
C GLN A 76 -25.92 11.81 -14.97
N LEU A 77 -24.61 11.59 -14.83
CA LEU A 77 -23.88 11.79 -13.57
C LEU A 77 -24.01 13.20 -12.99
N GLU A 78 -23.93 14.22 -13.84
CA GLU A 78 -24.03 15.63 -13.41
C GLU A 78 -25.44 16.03 -12.96
N SER A 79 -26.43 15.16 -13.17
CA SER A 79 -27.80 15.33 -12.66
C SER A 79 -28.09 14.48 -11.42
N ASN A 80 -27.16 13.61 -11.01
CA ASN A 80 -27.36 12.71 -9.87
C ASN A 80 -26.87 13.37 -8.56
N PRO A 81 -27.77 13.74 -7.62
CA PRO A 81 -27.40 14.47 -6.42
C PRO A 81 -26.51 13.67 -5.47
N HIS A 82 -26.66 12.34 -5.41
CA HIS A 82 -25.83 11.50 -4.54
C HIS A 82 -24.40 11.39 -5.09
N PHE A 83 -24.26 11.24 -6.40
CA PHE A 83 -22.96 11.26 -7.08
C PHE A 83 -22.25 12.59 -6.84
N LEU A 84 -22.93 13.72 -7.10
CA LEU A 84 -22.35 15.05 -6.90
C LEU A 84 -21.96 15.31 -5.44
N TYR A 85 -22.80 14.90 -4.48
CA TYR A 85 -22.47 15.00 -3.05
C TYR A 85 -21.22 14.17 -2.68
N ARG A 86 -21.11 12.95 -3.21
CA ARG A 86 -19.93 12.10 -3.02
C ARG A 86 -18.67 12.75 -3.61
N MET A 87 -18.77 13.30 -4.83
CA MET A 87 -17.67 14.02 -5.49
C MET A 87 -17.24 15.26 -4.70
N ALA A 88 -18.20 16.00 -4.14
CA ALA A 88 -17.90 17.12 -3.26
C ALA A 88 -17.14 16.68 -2.00
N CYS A 89 -17.53 15.55 -1.39
CA CYS A 89 -16.85 14.98 -0.22
C CYS A 89 -15.44 14.43 -0.54
N SER A 90 -15.22 13.88 -1.74
CA SER A 90 -13.93 13.27 -2.13
C SER A 90 -12.93 14.26 -2.74
N LYS A 91 -13.31 15.51 -2.97
CA LYS A 91 -12.48 16.51 -3.66
C LYS A 91 -11.09 16.70 -3.06
N GLN A 92 -11.00 16.80 -1.72
CA GLN A 92 -9.70 16.91 -1.04
C GLN A 92 -8.89 15.61 -1.15
N GLY A 93 -9.52 14.46 -0.92
CA GLY A 93 -8.87 13.16 -1.07
C GLY A 93 -8.33 12.92 -2.48
N ILE A 94 -9.06 13.33 -3.53
CA ILE A 94 -8.59 13.25 -4.93
C ILE A 94 -7.34 14.12 -5.12
N ALA A 95 -7.33 15.34 -4.58
CA ALA A 95 -6.15 16.21 -4.64
C ALA A 95 -4.95 15.59 -3.92
N HIS A 96 -5.15 15.02 -2.73
CA HIS A 96 -4.12 14.31 -1.97
C HIS A 96 -3.60 13.07 -2.72
N ALA A 97 -4.47 12.28 -3.34
CA ALA A 97 -4.09 11.10 -4.11
C ALA A 97 -3.28 11.47 -5.35
N TYR A 98 -3.62 12.54 -6.08
CA TYR A 98 -2.78 13.03 -7.18
C TYR A 98 -1.40 13.51 -6.71
N ASP A 99 -1.32 14.21 -5.59
CA ASP A 99 -0.04 14.64 -5.02
C ASP A 99 0.81 13.43 -4.64
N ALA A 100 0.21 12.41 -4.02
CA ALA A 100 0.89 11.16 -3.69
C ALA A 100 1.41 10.46 -4.95
N LEU A 101 0.59 10.37 -6.00
CA LEU A 101 0.95 9.76 -7.28
C LEU A 101 2.10 10.54 -7.96
N GLY A 102 2.05 11.88 -7.94
CA GLY A 102 3.10 12.76 -8.47
C GLY A 102 4.44 12.68 -7.72
N MET A 103 4.44 12.24 -6.46
CA MET A 103 5.66 11.99 -5.68
C MET A 103 6.18 10.56 -5.87
N LEU A 104 5.31 9.56 -5.77
CA LEU A 104 5.69 8.14 -5.80
C LEU A 104 6.03 7.63 -7.20
N MET A 105 5.21 7.94 -8.20
CA MET A 105 5.36 7.37 -9.55
C MET A 105 6.69 7.70 -10.23
N PRO A 106 7.22 8.93 -10.17
CA PRO A 106 8.52 9.23 -10.75
C PRO A 106 9.66 8.37 -10.18
N VAL A 107 9.61 8.08 -8.87
CA VAL A 107 10.60 7.24 -8.20
C VAL A 107 10.38 5.78 -8.57
N ALA A 108 9.15 5.27 -8.41
CA ALA A 108 8.81 3.88 -8.68
C ALA A 108 9.07 3.47 -10.15
N ILE A 109 8.69 4.30 -11.11
CA ILE A 109 8.96 4.06 -12.54
C ILE A 109 10.47 4.05 -12.82
N GLN A 110 11.25 4.96 -12.22
CA GLN A 110 12.70 4.93 -12.42
C GLN A 110 13.30 3.63 -11.88
N GLU A 111 12.92 3.21 -10.68
CA GLU A 111 13.44 1.96 -10.10
C GLU A 111 13.00 0.73 -10.90
N ALA A 112 11.78 0.74 -11.44
CA ALA A 112 11.27 -0.33 -12.30
C ALA A 112 12.06 -0.44 -13.62
N LEU A 113 12.33 0.68 -14.28
CA LEU A 113 13.09 0.72 -15.53
C LEU A 113 14.56 0.31 -15.34
N LYS A 114 15.12 0.40 -14.12
CA LYS A 114 16.45 -0.18 -13.83
C LYS A 114 16.45 -1.71 -13.82
N GLN A 115 15.29 -2.34 -13.62
CA GLN A 115 15.13 -3.80 -13.59
C GLN A 115 14.60 -4.36 -14.93
N SER A 116 14.31 -3.51 -15.92
CA SER A 116 13.79 -3.96 -17.20
C SER A 116 14.87 -4.48 -18.15
N ASP A 117 14.52 -5.46 -18.98
CA ASP A 117 15.35 -5.90 -20.11
C ASP A 117 14.99 -5.17 -21.43
N ALA A 118 15.78 -5.43 -22.49
CA ALA A 118 15.59 -4.80 -23.80
C ALA A 118 14.24 -5.15 -24.45
N THR A 119 13.76 -6.39 -24.27
CA THR A 119 12.48 -6.85 -24.83
C THR A 119 11.30 -6.15 -24.15
N GLN A 120 11.34 -6.05 -22.83
CA GLN A 120 10.33 -5.33 -22.03
C GLN A 120 10.27 -3.84 -22.41
N LEU A 121 11.42 -3.19 -22.63
CA LEU A 121 11.47 -1.81 -23.10
C LEU A 121 10.91 -1.65 -24.51
N GLU A 122 11.17 -2.59 -25.41
CA GLU A 122 10.60 -2.58 -26.76
C GLU A 122 9.08 -2.74 -26.73
N GLU A 123 8.55 -3.66 -25.92
CA GLU A 123 7.11 -3.82 -25.75
C GLU A 123 6.43 -2.56 -25.18
N LEU A 124 7.09 -1.87 -24.24
CA LEU A 124 6.59 -0.60 -23.72
C LEU A 124 6.52 0.48 -24.81
N GLN A 125 7.57 0.55 -25.66
CA GLN A 125 7.58 1.47 -26.80
C GLN A 125 6.46 1.16 -27.79
N GLN A 126 6.25 -0.11 -28.11
CA GLN A 126 5.18 -0.54 -29.00
C GLN A 126 3.80 -0.22 -28.41
N GLY A 127 3.58 -0.50 -27.13
CA GLY A 127 2.32 -0.19 -26.44
C GLY A 127 2.00 1.31 -26.46
N VAL A 128 2.96 2.17 -26.13
CA VAL A 128 2.77 3.63 -26.20
C VAL A 128 2.50 4.09 -27.63
N ARG A 129 3.23 3.55 -28.63
CA ARG A 129 2.98 3.89 -30.05
C ARG A 129 1.57 3.51 -30.49
N GLN A 130 1.09 2.32 -30.15
CA GLN A 130 -0.27 1.89 -30.46
C GLN A 130 -1.31 2.85 -29.88
N LEU A 131 -1.15 3.24 -28.60
CA LEU A 131 -2.03 4.19 -27.93
C LEU A 131 -2.03 5.59 -28.55
N THR A 132 -0.91 5.99 -29.16
CA THR A 132 -0.79 7.30 -29.81
C THR A 132 -1.33 7.31 -31.24
N GLN A 133 -1.51 6.15 -31.87
CA GLN A 133 -1.84 6.01 -33.30
C GLN A 133 -3.29 5.61 -33.58
N GLN A 134 -3.98 5.01 -32.61
CA GLN A 134 -5.38 4.60 -32.75
C GLN A 134 -6.32 5.62 -32.13
N GLU A 135 -7.54 5.74 -32.70
CA GLU A 135 -8.60 6.49 -32.03
C GLU A 135 -9.10 5.70 -30.82
N HIS A 136 -9.09 6.37 -29.67
CA HIS A 136 -9.58 5.82 -28.42
C HIS A 136 -10.64 6.74 -27.81
N THR A 137 -11.63 6.17 -27.15
CA THR A 137 -12.46 6.87 -26.16
C THR A 137 -11.60 7.29 -24.97
N LEU A 138 -12.04 8.29 -24.19
CA LEU A 138 -11.28 8.70 -23.00
C LEU A 138 -11.20 7.56 -21.98
N TYR A 139 -12.24 6.73 -21.91
CA TYR A 139 -12.26 5.55 -21.06
C TYR A 139 -11.16 4.55 -21.45
N GLU A 140 -11.13 4.12 -22.71
CA GLU A 140 -10.11 3.18 -23.21
C GLU A 140 -8.69 3.72 -23.01
N LEU A 141 -8.52 5.03 -23.19
CA LEU A 141 -7.24 5.68 -23.00
C LEU A 141 -6.81 5.72 -21.52
N ASN A 142 -7.74 5.99 -20.61
CA ASN A 142 -7.48 5.90 -19.17
C ASN A 142 -7.18 4.45 -18.74
N GLU A 143 -7.93 3.48 -19.25
CA GLU A 143 -7.68 2.06 -18.97
C GLU A 143 -6.31 1.63 -19.48
N ALA A 144 -5.96 2.00 -20.70
CA ALA A 144 -4.63 1.72 -21.26
C ALA A 144 -3.50 2.38 -20.47
N LEU A 145 -3.71 3.62 -19.99
CA LEU A 145 -2.76 4.30 -19.11
C LEU A 145 -2.56 3.53 -17.79
N GLN A 146 -3.66 3.06 -17.18
CA GLN A 146 -3.57 2.23 -15.98
C GLN A 146 -2.79 0.93 -16.25
N GLN A 147 -3.09 0.24 -17.36
CA GLN A 147 -2.37 -0.97 -17.75
C GLN A 147 -0.87 -0.70 -18.00
N LEU A 148 -0.53 0.43 -18.61
CA LEU A 148 0.86 0.82 -18.82
C LEU A 148 1.58 1.03 -17.49
N TYR A 149 0.97 1.75 -16.54
CA TYR A 149 1.55 1.93 -15.20
C TYR A 149 1.76 0.59 -14.49
N LEU A 150 0.74 -0.29 -14.49
CA LEU A 150 0.85 -1.60 -13.85
C LEU A 150 1.89 -2.50 -14.53
N LYS A 151 2.01 -2.44 -15.87
CA LYS A 151 3.02 -3.18 -16.64
C LYS A 151 4.44 -2.73 -16.25
N VAL A 152 4.71 -1.42 -16.28
CA VAL A 152 6.03 -0.88 -15.91
C VAL A 152 6.38 -1.24 -14.46
N LEU A 153 5.46 -1.01 -13.53
CA LEU A 153 5.71 -1.33 -12.11
C LEU A 153 5.84 -2.84 -11.85
N GLY A 154 5.34 -3.68 -12.76
CA GLY A 154 5.50 -5.13 -12.70
C GLY A 154 6.94 -5.61 -12.77
N PHE A 155 7.85 -4.80 -13.34
CA PHE A 155 9.29 -5.11 -13.37
C PHE A 155 9.92 -5.17 -11.97
N LEU A 156 9.28 -4.59 -10.96
CA LEU A 156 9.73 -4.65 -9.57
C LEU A 156 9.31 -5.94 -8.87
N HIS A 157 8.41 -6.74 -9.46
CA HIS A 157 7.87 -7.98 -8.89
C HIS A 157 7.27 -7.81 -7.49
N ASN A 158 6.71 -6.64 -7.20
CA ASN A 158 6.09 -6.32 -5.91
C ASN A 158 4.56 -6.20 -6.07
N PRO A 159 3.79 -7.24 -5.67
CA PRO A 159 2.34 -7.26 -5.87
C PRO A 159 1.61 -6.20 -5.05
N TYR A 160 2.16 -5.82 -3.89
CA TYR A 160 1.56 -4.79 -3.03
C TYR A 160 1.73 -3.38 -3.60
N LEU A 161 2.83 -3.12 -4.32
CA LEU A 161 3.00 -1.88 -5.07
C LEU A 161 1.99 -1.78 -6.23
N GLN A 162 1.84 -2.85 -7.01
CA GLN A 162 0.87 -2.86 -8.10
C GLN A 162 -0.56 -2.70 -7.58
N ASP A 163 -0.91 -3.38 -6.48
CA ASP A 163 -2.21 -3.23 -5.83
C ASP A 163 -2.44 -1.81 -5.29
N LEU A 164 -1.46 -1.21 -4.59
CA LEU A 164 -1.52 0.17 -4.13
C LEU A 164 -1.79 1.15 -5.28
N VAL A 165 -1.01 1.04 -6.36
CA VAL A 165 -1.15 1.93 -7.51
C VAL A 165 -2.48 1.71 -8.23
N LYS A 166 -2.94 0.46 -8.35
CA LYS A 166 -4.27 0.16 -8.87
C LYS A 166 -5.36 0.83 -8.02
N GLN A 167 -5.32 0.69 -6.70
CA GLN A 167 -6.32 1.29 -5.82
C GLN A 167 -6.31 2.82 -5.85
N LEU A 168 -5.13 3.44 -5.98
CA LEU A 168 -4.99 4.88 -6.19
C LEU A 168 -5.65 5.32 -7.50
N LEU A 169 -5.33 4.62 -8.60
CA LEU A 169 -5.90 4.91 -9.92
C LEU A 169 -7.41 4.68 -9.97
N ASP A 170 -7.92 3.65 -9.28
CA ASP A 170 -9.35 3.37 -9.14
C ASP A 170 -10.07 4.46 -8.33
N PHE A 171 -9.42 5.03 -7.31
CA PHE A 171 -9.95 6.14 -6.52
C PHE A 171 -9.97 7.46 -7.31
N LEU A 172 -8.99 7.67 -8.18
CA LEU A 172 -8.86 8.85 -9.04
C LEU A 172 -9.73 8.78 -10.30
N TYR A 173 -10.31 7.63 -10.61
CA TYR A 173 -11.16 7.48 -11.78
C TYR A 173 -12.43 8.33 -11.64
N LEU A 174 -12.54 9.35 -12.50
CA LEU A 174 -13.69 10.23 -12.62
C LEU A 174 -14.40 9.92 -13.94
N PRO A 175 -15.61 9.32 -13.91
CA PRO A 175 -16.40 9.14 -15.12
C PRO A 175 -16.90 10.51 -15.59
N TYR A 176 -16.81 10.76 -16.90
CA TYR A 176 -17.28 12.00 -17.53
C TYR A 176 -18.66 11.79 -18.13
N ALA A 177 -19.58 12.74 -17.89
CA ALA A 177 -20.87 12.76 -18.57
C ALA A 177 -20.69 13.13 -20.06
N GLN A 178 -21.31 12.37 -20.96
CA GLN A 178 -21.34 12.69 -22.39
C GLN A 178 -22.32 13.87 -22.62
N HIS A 179 -21.79 15.09 -22.71
CA HIS A 179 -22.56 16.28 -23.11
C HIS A 179 -21.92 16.96 -24.33
N ALA A 180 -22.68 17.73 -25.10
CA ALA A 180 -22.21 18.33 -26.36
C ALA A 180 -20.99 19.27 -26.22
N HIS A 181 -20.76 19.90 -25.05
CA HIS A 181 -19.54 20.69 -24.76
C HIS A 181 -18.38 19.85 -24.20
N SER A 182 -18.61 18.56 -23.96
CA SER A 182 -17.59 17.62 -23.48
C SER A 182 -16.74 17.07 -24.61
N GLU A 183 -17.26 16.92 -25.84
CA GLU A 183 -16.52 16.31 -26.95
C GLU A 183 -15.24 17.07 -27.34
N GLU A 184 -15.27 18.41 -27.42
CA GLU A 184 -14.08 19.23 -27.70
C GLU A 184 -13.04 19.17 -26.56
N VAL A 185 -13.48 19.22 -25.31
CA VAL A 185 -12.59 19.11 -24.13
C VAL A 185 -12.00 17.70 -24.01
N LEU A 186 -12.78 16.68 -24.35
CA LEU A 186 -12.36 15.28 -24.38
C LEU A 186 -11.33 15.06 -25.51
N ALA A 187 -11.53 15.62 -26.70
CA ALA A 187 -10.58 15.55 -27.80
C ALA A 187 -9.23 16.20 -27.45
N ASP A 188 -9.26 17.40 -26.88
CA ASP A 188 -8.05 18.11 -26.41
C ASP A 188 -7.32 17.32 -25.29
N ASN A 189 -8.05 16.72 -24.35
CA ASN A 189 -7.47 15.87 -23.31
C ASN A 189 -6.82 14.59 -23.88
N LYS A 190 -7.42 13.96 -24.89
CA LYS A 190 -6.84 12.79 -25.57
C LYS A 190 -5.50 13.12 -26.22
N VAL A 191 -5.43 14.21 -26.99
CA VAL A 191 -4.20 14.66 -27.65
C VAL A 191 -3.11 14.99 -26.62
N LYS A 192 -3.45 15.74 -25.57
CA LYS A 192 -2.51 16.10 -24.51
C LYS A 192 -1.95 14.87 -23.77
N LEU A 193 -2.78 13.86 -23.53
CA LEU A 193 -2.33 12.63 -22.89
C LEU A 193 -1.35 11.88 -23.80
N SER A 194 -1.72 11.68 -25.06
CA SER A 194 -0.90 11.02 -26.08
C SER A 194 0.49 11.67 -26.20
N ASP A 195 0.54 12.99 -26.35
CA ASP A 195 1.80 13.75 -26.41
C ASP A 195 2.64 13.61 -25.15
N THR A 196 2.00 13.55 -23.99
CA THR A 196 2.70 13.45 -22.71
C THR A 196 3.32 12.07 -22.53
N LEU A 197 2.61 11.00 -22.91
CA LEU A 197 3.14 9.65 -22.93
C LEU A 197 4.31 9.50 -23.90
N ALA A 198 4.19 10.05 -25.11
CA ALA A 198 5.28 10.08 -26.09
C ALA A 198 6.52 10.81 -25.55
N ARG A 199 6.34 11.95 -24.86
CA ARG A 199 7.44 12.67 -24.20
C ARG A 199 8.09 11.90 -23.06
N ILE A 200 7.31 11.22 -22.21
CA ILE A 200 7.86 10.36 -21.15
C ILE A 200 8.72 9.28 -21.78
N LEU A 201 8.20 8.59 -22.81
CA LEU A 201 8.92 7.52 -23.51
C LEU A 201 10.21 8.03 -24.17
N LEU A 202 10.18 9.22 -24.78
CA LEU A 202 11.37 9.85 -25.35
C LEU A 202 12.48 9.99 -24.30
N PHE A 203 12.15 10.47 -23.09
CA PHE A 203 13.15 10.61 -22.03
C PHE A 203 13.61 9.27 -21.45
N VAL A 204 12.78 8.23 -21.49
CA VAL A 204 13.21 6.86 -21.16
C VAL A 204 14.26 6.37 -22.17
N VAL A 205 13.97 6.50 -23.48
CA VAL A 205 14.90 6.07 -24.55
C VAL A 205 16.20 6.86 -24.53
N GLN A 206 16.14 8.16 -24.21
CA GLN A 206 17.33 9.01 -24.07
C GLN A 206 18.11 8.77 -22.76
N ASN A 207 17.67 7.84 -21.90
CA ASN A 207 18.23 7.62 -20.56
C ASN A 207 18.34 8.93 -19.74
N ASN A 208 17.28 9.75 -19.77
CA ASN A 208 17.20 11.02 -19.06
C ASN A 208 16.20 10.93 -17.89
N PRO A 209 16.57 10.29 -16.77
CA PRO A 209 15.67 10.08 -15.64
C PRO A 209 15.19 11.38 -15.00
N PHE A 210 16.00 12.46 -15.07
CA PHE A 210 15.61 13.77 -14.54
C PHE A 210 14.40 14.33 -15.30
N MET A 211 14.48 14.40 -16.62
CA MET A 211 13.38 14.91 -17.45
C MET A 211 12.16 13.99 -17.44
N MET A 212 12.37 12.67 -17.43
CA MET A 212 11.29 11.70 -17.27
C MET A 212 10.50 11.96 -15.97
N LYS A 213 11.19 12.01 -14.82
CA LYS A 213 10.56 12.27 -13.52
C LYS A 213 9.81 13.60 -13.48
N LYS A 214 10.42 14.65 -14.02
CA LYS A 214 9.81 15.99 -14.10
C LYS A 214 8.54 15.97 -14.94
N THR A 215 8.54 15.23 -16.06
CA THR A 215 7.39 15.11 -16.97
C THR A 215 6.25 14.31 -16.33
N ILE A 216 6.55 13.21 -15.64
CA ILE A 216 5.54 12.42 -14.90
C ILE A 216 4.87 13.27 -13.81
N ARG A 217 5.66 14.02 -13.02
CA ARG A 217 5.11 14.91 -12.00
C ARG A 217 4.26 16.03 -12.58
N TYR A 218 4.75 16.69 -13.63
CA TYR A 218 3.99 17.71 -14.34
C TYR A 218 2.66 17.17 -14.86
N PHE A 219 2.65 15.95 -15.39
CA PHE A 219 1.43 15.29 -15.85
C PHE A 219 0.41 15.09 -14.71
N CYS A 220 0.86 14.65 -13.53
CA CYS A 220 0.01 14.51 -12.34
C CYS A 220 -0.56 15.87 -11.91
N ASP A 221 0.27 16.92 -11.88
CA ASP A 221 -0.14 18.28 -11.48
C ASP A 221 -1.20 18.87 -12.42
N ILE A 222 -1.03 18.69 -13.73
CA ILE A 222 -2.00 19.15 -14.73
C ILE A 222 -3.30 18.37 -14.63
N THR A 223 -3.23 17.05 -14.47
CA THR A 223 -4.42 16.19 -14.35
C THR A 223 -5.20 16.51 -13.07
N LYS A 224 -4.49 16.77 -11.96
CA LYS A 224 -5.08 17.29 -10.71
C LYS A 224 -5.80 18.61 -10.92
N LYS A 225 -5.18 19.58 -11.60
CA LYS A 225 -5.80 20.89 -11.89
C LYS A 225 -7.05 20.74 -12.75
N ASN A 226 -7.02 19.87 -13.76
CA ASN A 226 -8.17 19.61 -14.62
C ASN A 226 -9.32 18.94 -13.86
N SER A 227 -9.01 17.92 -13.05
CA SER A 227 -9.98 17.26 -12.18
C SER A 227 -10.61 18.24 -11.19
N ASN A 228 -9.81 19.09 -10.54
CA ASN A 228 -10.32 20.12 -9.64
C ASN A 228 -11.22 21.14 -10.35
N ARG A 229 -10.89 21.54 -11.57
CA ARG A 229 -11.72 22.43 -12.38
C ARG A 229 -13.08 21.80 -12.68
N TYR A 230 -13.08 20.53 -13.09
CA TYR A 230 -14.30 19.76 -13.30
C TYR A 230 -15.14 19.66 -12.03
N LEU A 231 -14.54 19.22 -10.92
CA LEU A 231 -15.21 19.07 -9.62
C LEU A 231 -15.76 20.40 -9.10
N ASN A 232 -15.03 21.51 -9.26
CA ASN A 232 -15.51 22.84 -8.89
C ASN A 232 -16.76 23.25 -9.67
N ARG A 233 -16.83 22.91 -10.95
CA ARG A 233 -17.97 23.22 -11.81
C ARG A 233 -19.19 22.39 -11.42
N VAL A 234 -19.04 21.06 -11.35
CA VAL A 234 -20.18 20.15 -11.17
C VAL A 234 -20.68 20.11 -9.73
N CYS A 235 -19.82 20.38 -8.75
CA CYS A 235 -20.20 20.43 -7.33
C CYS A 235 -20.51 21.86 -6.85
N ALA A 236 -20.68 22.82 -7.76
CA ALA A 236 -20.98 24.20 -7.39
C ALA A 236 -22.26 24.28 -6.53
N GLY A 237 -22.18 24.95 -5.39
CA GLY A 237 -23.30 25.09 -4.45
C GLY A 237 -23.54 23.89 -3.51
N ILE A 238 -22.74 22.83 -3.61
CA ILE A 238 -22.83 21.67 -2.70
C ILE A 238 -21.87 21.85 -1.52
N THR A 239 -22.41 21.80 -0.31
CA THR A 239 -21.61 21.82 0.93
C THR A 239 -21.30 20.40 1.40
N ALA A 240 -20.04 19.99 1.31
CA ALA A 240 -19.58 18.72 1.85
C ALA A 240 -19.58 18.76 3.39
N GLN A 241 -20.18 17.76 4.04
CA GLN A 241 -20.21 17.65 5.51
C GLN A 241 -19.14 16.73 6.08
N ARG A 242 -18.43 16.01 5.19
CA ARG A 242 -17.34 15.08 5.53
C ARG A 242 -16.31 15.08 4.42
N VAL A 243 -15.11 14.61 4.73
CA VAL A 243 -14.05 14.35 3.75
C VAL A 243 -13.95 12.85 3.51
N ILE A 244 -13.90 12.46 2.24
CA ILE A 244 -13.59 11.09 1.83
C ILE A 244 -12.13 11.08 1.36
N GLU A 245 -11.26 10.53 2.19
CA GLU A 245 -9.84 10.32 1.88
C GLU A 245 -9.60 8.99 1.16
N PHE A 246 -8.45 8.89 0.50
CA PHE A 246 -7.95 7.61 0.04
C PHE A 246 -7.54 6.73 1.23
N GLU A 247 -7.86 5.45 1.14
CA GLU A 247 -7.43 4.44 2.12
C GLU A 247 -6.97 3.20 1.35
N TRP A 248 -5.70 2.82 1.53
CA TRP A 248 -5.13 1.61 0.96
C TRP A 248 -5.48 0.39 1.80
N TYR A 249 -5.90 -0.69 1.14
CA TYR A 249 -6.18 -1.97 1.76
C TYR A 249 -5.28 -3.06 1.17
N THR A 250 -4.52 -3.75 2.01
CA THR A 250 -3.48 -4.71 1.58
C THR A 250 -3.98 -6.16 1.37
N GLY A 251 -5.28 -6.42 1.51
CA GLY A 251 -5.84 -7.77 1.29
C GLY A 251 -5.64 -8.78 2.43
N ARG A 252 -4.74 -8.52 3.39
CA ARG A 252 -4.44 -9.47 4.46
C ARG A 252 -5.34 -9.29 5.68
N GLU A 253 -6.04 -10.36 6.06
CA GLU A 253 -6.92 -10.49 7.25
C GLU A 253 -6.16 -10.49 8.61
N VAL A 254 -4.96 -9.91 8.61
CA VAL A 254 -4.02 -10.06 9.70
C VAL A 254 -4.35 -9.02 10.75
N SER A 255 -5.06 -9.43 11.79
CA SER A 255 -4.94 -8.78 13.08
C SER A 255 -3.46 -8.85 13.49
N TYR A 256 -2.66 -7.83 13.14
CA TYR A 256 -1.21 -7.83 13.35
C TYR A 256 -0.83 -8.03 14.81
N LEU A 257 -1.75 -7.70 15.71
CA LEU A 257 -1.53 -7.79 17.14
C LEU A 257 -1.11 -9.20 17.58
N TYR A 258 -1.71 -10.28 17.07
CA TYR A 258 -1.30 -11.63 17.51
C TYR A 258 0.07 -12.05 16.96
N MET A 259 0.40 -11.66 15.73
CA MET A 259 1.70 -11.95 15.09
C MET A 259 2.82 -11.12 15.71
N GLN A 260 2.58 -9.84 15.94
CA GLN A 260 3.49 -8.96 16.65
C GLN A 260 3.75 -9.49 18.07
N THR A 261 2.69 -9.93 18.76
CA THR A 261 2.83 -10.58 20.08
C THR A 261 3.61 -11.89 19.98
N ALA A 262 3.45 -12.68 18.91
CA ALA A 262 4.28 -13.87 18.67
C ALA A 262 5.75 -13.52 18.47
N GLY A 263 6.05 -12.43 17.76
CA GLY A 263 7.42 -11.91 17.59
C GLY A 263 8.06 -11.49 18.91
N TYR A 264 7.34 -10.72 19.75
CA TYR A 264 7.82 -10.35 21.09
C TYR A 264 8.05 -11.57 21.99
N LEU A 265 7.11 -12.52 21.99
CA LEU A 265 7.23 -13.73 22.79
C LEU A 265 8.41 -14.59 22.30
N LEU A 266 8.62 -14.71 20.99
CA LEU A 266 9.77 -15.42 20.44
C LEU A 266 11.09 -14.72 20.77
N GLN A 267 11.12 -13.38 20.79
CA GLN A 267 12.30 -12.63 21.23
C GLN A 267 12.60 -12.90 22.71
N ASP A 268 11.62 -12.80 23.61
CA ASP A 268 11.80 -13.11 25.03
C ASP A 268 12.32 -14.56 25.23
N ILE A 269 11.84 -15.51 24.42
CA ILE A 269 12.34 -16.89 24.42
C ILE A 269 13.81 -16.94 23.97
N ALA A 270 14.16 -16.28 22.86
CA ALA A 270 15.52 -16.26 22.32
C ALA A 270 16.51 -15.56 23.27
N GLU A 271 16.05 -14.56 24.03
CA GLU A 271 16.81 -13.85 25.06
C GLU A 271 16.84 -14.60 26.41
N ASN A 272 16.37 -15.85 26.45
CA ASN A 272 16.38 -16.73 27.60
C ASN A 272 15.61 -16.19 28.83
N CYS A 273 14.53 -15.41 28.60
CA CYS A 273 13.63 -14.96 29.66
C CYS A 273 12.78 -16.10 30.26
N TYR A 274 12.78 -17.28 29.63
CA TYR A 274 12.13 -18.51 30.09
C TYR A 274 13.18 -19.64 30.23
N PRO A 275 14.06 -19.59 31.25
CA PRO A 275 15.25 -20.46 31.33
C PRO A 275 14.94 -21.95 31.43
N ASN A 276 13.77 -22.33 31.95
CA ASN A 276 13.32 -23.73 32.02
C ASN A 276 12.51 -24.15 30.78
N GLY A 277 12.43 -23.29 29.76
CA GLY A 277 11.57 -23.45 28.59
C GLY A 277 10.07 -23.30 28.86
N GLN A 278 9.62 -23.34 30.11
CA GLN A 278 8.19 -23.25 30.45
C GLN A 278 7.69 -21.81 30.41
N LEU A 279 6.61 -21.58 29.66
CA LEU A 279 6.00 -20.26 29.48
C LEU A 279 4.98 -19.97 30.58
N LEU A 280 4.68 -18.68 30.78
CA LEU A 280 3.59 -18.24 31.64
C LEU A 280 2.24 -18.72 31.11
N ASN A 281 1.22 -18.75 31.97
CA ASN A 281 -0.13 -19.10 31.54
C ASN A 281 -0.73 -18.00 30.62
N LEU A 282 -1.81 -18.34 29.90
CA LEU A 282 -2.40 -17.43 28.90
C LEU A 282 -2.85 -16.09 29.47
N GLU A 283 -3.33 -16.05 30.72
CA GLU A 283 -3.78 -14.80 31.36
C GLU A 283 -2.59 -13.91 31.74
N GLN A 284 -1.53 -14.51 32.26
CA GLN A 284 -0.27 -13.83 32.58
C GLN A 284 0.42 -13.30 31.33
N LEU A 285 0.49 -14.10 30.25
CA LEU A 285 1.02 -13.65 28.96
C LEU A 285 0.18 -12.51 28.38
N ALA A 286 -1.16 -12.64 28.40
CA ALA A 286 -2.06 -11.59 27.92
C ALA A 286 -1.83 -10.27 28.67
N LYS A 287 -1.63 -10.33 29.99
CA LYS A 287 -1.29 -9.17 30.81
C LYS A 287 0.10 -8.61 30.49
N ARG A 288 1.12 -9.46 30.35
CA ARG A 288 2.52 -9.06 30.06
C ARG A 288 2.62 -8.29 28.74
N TYR A 289 1.97 -8.77 27.70
CA TYR A 289 2.01 -8.13 26.37
C TYR A 289 0.86 -7.14 26.13
N ALA A 290 0.05 -6.84 27.15
CA ALA A 290 -1.08 -5.91 27.07
C ALA A 290 -2.08 -6.21 25.93
N VAL A 291 -2.43 -7.49 25.76
CA VAL A 291 -3.40 -7.95 24.74
C VAL A 291 -4.58 -8.69 25.34
N SER A 292 -5.68 -8.80 24.57
CA SER A 292 -6.84 -9.58 25.01
C SER A 292 -6.51 -11.08 25.10
N LEU A 293 -7.22 -11.81 25.97
CA LEU A 293 -7.09 -13.27 26.07
C LEU A 293 -7.38 -13.98 24.73
N ARG A 294 -8.30 -13.43 23.91
CA ARG A 294 -8.58 -13.93 22.56
C ARG A 294 -7.36 -13.79 21.64
N THR A 295 -6.68 -12.65 21.69
CA THR A 295 -5.44 -12.40 20.93
C THR A 295 -4.35 -13.36 21.38
N MET A 296 -4.13 -13.52 22.68
CA MET A 296 -3.10 -14.41 23.22
C MET A 296 -3.36 -15.89 22.86
N ARG A 297 -4.61 -16.35 22.90
CA ARG A 297 -4.97 -17.69 22.40
C ARG A 297 -4.62 -17.87 20.92
N ARG A 298 -4.88 -16.85 20.10
CA ARG A 298 -4.52 -16.86 18.67
C ARG A 298 -2.99 -16.85 18.47
N THR A 299 -2.26 -16.07 19.26
CA THR A 299 -0.79 -16.06 19.30
C THR A 299 -0.22 -17.43 19.63
N MET A 300 -0.70 -18.06 20.71
CA MET A 300 -0.20 -19.37 21.12
C MET A 300 -0.54 -20.47 20.12
N LYS A 301 -1.73 -20.44 19.53
CA LYS A 301 -2.07 -21.34 18.42
C LYS A 301 -1.09 -21.17 17.27
N PHE A 302 -0.85 -19.93 16.84
CA PHE A 302 0.07 -19.62 15.75
C PHE A 302 1.51 -20.08 16.04
N MET A 303 2.03 -19.84 17.24
CA MET A 303 3.37 -20.31 17.61
C MET A 303 3.46 -21.85 17.68
N ASN A 304 2.38 -22.52 18.07
CA ASN A 304 2.30 -23.98 18.10
C ASN A 304 2.24 -24.57 16.69
N ASP A 305 1.46 -23.96 15.79
CA ASP A 305 1.38 -24.34 14.38
C ASP A 305 2.76 -24.23 13.68
N LEU A 306 3.59 -23.29 14.11
CA LEU A 306 4.98 -23.10 13.63
C LEU A 306 6.03 -23.97 14.34
N ASN A 307 5.63 -24.85 15.27
CA ASN A 307 6.54 -25.65 16.10
C ASN A 307 7.59 -24.81 16.87
N LEU A 308 7.22 -23.61 17.33
CA LEU A 308 8.06 -22.76 18.19
C LEU A 308 7.79 -23.01 19.68
N VAL A 309 6.57 -23.44 19.98
CA VAL A 309 6.10 -23.82 21.32
C VAL A 309 5.27 -25.08 21.20
N GLU A 310 5.16 -25.83 22.29
CA GLU A 310 4.31 -27.01 22.40
C GLU A 310 3.38 -26.82 23.60
N THR A 311 2.08 -27.06 23.41
CA THR A 311 1.11 -27.00 24.51
C THR A 311 0.80 -28.41 25.00
N VAL A 312 1.09 -28.68 26.27
CA VAL A 312 0.84 -29.98 26.90
C VAL A 312 -0.34 -29.86 27.86
N ASN A 313 -1.33 -30.75 27.71
CA ASN A 313 -2.53 -30.76 28.54
C ASN A 313 -2.17 -30.82 30.04
N GLY A 314 -2.66 -29.85 30.81
CA GLY A 314 -2.43 -29.76 32.25
C GLY A 314 -1.06 -29.19 32.69
N LEU A 315 -0.10 -29.03 31.78
CA LEU A 315 1.26 -28.55 32.08
C LEU A 315 1.58 -27.16 31.48
N GLY A 316 0.67 -26.61 30.66
CA GLY A 316 0.86 -25.32 30.01
C GLY A 316 1.70 -25.44 28.73
N SER A 317 2.20 -24.30 28.25
CA SER A 317 3.01 -24.24 27.03
C SER A 317 4.50 -24.18 27.35
N ARG A 318 5.32 -24.93 26.60
CA ARG A 318 6.78 -24.90 26.67
C ARG A 318 7.37 -24.46 25.34
N SER A 319 8.49 -23.76 25.37
CA SER A 319 9.29 -23.46 24.19
C SER A 319 9.96 -24.73 23.67
N VAL A 320 9.91 -24.91 22.36
CA VAL A 320 10.69 -25.91 21.60
C VAL A 320 11.56 -25.24 20.53
N TYR A 321 11.64 -23.90 20.56
CA TYR A 321 12.41 -23.11 19.60
C TYR A 321 13.91 -23.41 19.72
N SER A 322 14.57 -23.56 18.57
CA SER A 322 16.02 -23.71 18.46
C SER A 322 16.57 -22.84 17.34
N CYS A 323 17.53 -21.98 17.66
CA CYS A 323 18.25 -21.17 16.67
C CYS A 323 19.02 -22.01 15.63
N LYS A 324 19.26 -23.30 15.90
CA LYS A 324 19.91 -24.22 14.95
C LYS A 324 18.95 -24.73 13.87
N GLN A 325 17.64 -24.53 14.03
CA GLN A 325 16.59 -25.04 13.13
C GLN A 325 16.03 -23.96 12.19
N THR A 326 16.68 -22.79 12.07
CA THR A 326 16.20 -21.67 11.24
C THR A 326 15.80 -22.08 9.83
N ALA A 327 16.59 -22.92 9.15
CA ALA A 327 16.25 -23.40 7.81
C ALA A 327 14.91 -24.15 7.74
N ALA A 328 14.59 -24.97 8.76
CA ALA A 328 13.32 -25.68 8.81
C ALA A 328 12.13 -24.75 9.00
N TYR A 329 12.28 -23.69 9.83
CA TYR A 329 11.23 -22.70 10.00
C TYR A 329 10.99 -21.88 8.72
N LEU A 330 12.04 -21.60 7.93
CA LEU A 330 11.92 -20.86 6.66
C LEU A 330 11.24 -21.67 5.54
N GLN A 331 11.16 -22.99 5.66
CA GLN A 331 10.42 -23.84 4.74
C GLN A 331 8.92 -23.90 5.06
N ASP A 332 8.49 -23.43 6.23
CA ASP A 332 7.08 -23.37 6.58
C ASP A 332 6.33 -22.36 5.70
N ALA A 333 5.22 -22.78 5.10
CA ALA A 333 4.46 -21.96 4.16
C ALA A 333 3.94 -20.64 4.77
N GLN A 334 3.60 -20.64 6.07
CA GLN A 334 3.17 -19.41 6.76
C GLN A 334 4.35 -18.46 6.95
N VAL A 335 5.54 -18.98 7.28
CA VAL A 335 6.77 -18.18 7.42
C VAL A 335 7.21 -17.62 6.06
N GLN A 336 7.16 -18.41 4.99
CA GLN A 336 7.44 -17.93 3.63
C GLN A 336 6.48 -16.80 3.21
N ALA A 337 5.19 -16.97 3.47
CA ALA A 337 4.19 -15.94 3.18
C ALA A 337 4.40 -14.67 4.00
N LEU A 338 4.92 -14.77 5.23
CA LEU A 338 5.31 -13.60 6.03
C LEU A 338 6.58 -12.96 5.49
N LEU A 339 7.58 -13.75 5.07
CA LEU A 339 8.86 -13.27 4.56
C LEU A 339 8.65 -12.50 3.26
N GLU A 340 7.83 -13.03 2.36
CA GLU A 340 7.44 -12.34 1.14
C GLU A 340 6.75 -11.01 1.45
N TYR A 341 5.79 -11.00 2.37
CA TYR A 341 5.09 -9.78 2.74
C TYR A 341 6.00 -8.73 3.37
N TYR A 342 6.90 -9.15 4.25
CA TYR A 342 7.86 -8.26 4.87
C TYR A 342 8.83 -7.68 3.84
N SER A 343 9.44 -8.52 3.00
CA SER A 343 10.36 -8.10 1.94
C SER A 343 9.69 -7.10 1.00
N CYS A 344 8.47 -7.37 0.53
CA CYS A 344 7.74 -6.45 -0.34
C CYS A 344 7.36 -5.14 0.38
N SER A 345 7.08 -5.19 1.69
CA SER A 345 6.79 -3.99 2.47
C SER A 345 8.04 -3.12 2.70
N LEU A 346 9.21 -3.73 2.83
CA LEU A 346 10.49 -3.01 2.88
C LEU A 346 10.81 -2.32 1.54
N GLU A 347 10.61 -3.01 0.42
CA GLU A 347 10.77 -2.41 -0.91
C GLU A 347 9.83 -1.20 -1.09
N LEU A 348 8.58 -1.29 -0.61
CA LEU A 348 7.65 -0.17 -0.58
C LEU A 348 8.12 0.97 0.33
N LEU A 349 8.62 0.66 1.54
CA LEU A 349 9.19 1.64 2.45
C LEU A 349 10.35 2.39 1.77
N GLU A 350 11.24 1.68 1.08
CA GLU A 350 12.37 2.28 0.37
C GLU A 350 11.90 3.26 -0.70
N LEU A 351 10.87 2.91 -1.48
CA LEU A 351 10.29 3.81 -2.50
C LEU A 351 9.67 5.07 -1.88
N VAL A 352 8.89 4.92 -0.81
CA VAL A 352 8.27 6.05 -0.09
C VAL A 352 9.34 6.93 0.55
N ALA A 353 10.38 6.33 1.14
CA ALA A 353 11.51 7.05 1.72
C ALA A 353 12.29 7.83 0.66
N LYS A 354 12.62 7.21 -0.49
CA LYS A 354 13.25 7.90 -1.63
C LYS A 354 12.44 9.12 -2.10
N ALA A 355 11.11 9.05 -2.05
CA ALA A 355 10.23 10.14 -2.47
C ALA A 355 10.08 11.25 -1.41
N SER A 356 10.06 10.90 -0.12
CA SER A 356 9.49 11.77 0.92
C SER A 356 10.41 12.07 2.10
N LEU A 357 11.46 11.27 2.31
CA LEU A 357 12.26 11.30 3.55
C LEU A 357 12.89 12.66 3.82
N ALA A 358 13.45 13.32 2.78
CA ALA A 358 14.09 14.63 2.94
C ALA A 358 13.13 15.67 3.52
N SER A 359 11.93 15.77 2.95
CA SER A 359 10.93 16.75 3.40
C SER A 359 10.33 16.39 4.76
N CYS A 360 10.27 15.10 5.10
CA CYS A 360 9.81 14.66 6.43
C CYS A 360 10.85 14.93 7.51
N MET A 361 12.13 14.68 7.24
CA MET A 361 13.22 14.97 8.18
C MET A 361 13.37 16.46 8.47
N GLU A 362 13.12 17.33 7.49
CA GLU A 362 13.12 18.79 7.70
C GLU A 362 11.98 19.26 8.62
N ARG A 363 10.84 18.57 8.60
CA ARG A 363 9.67 18.88 9.44
C ARG A 363 9.71 18.20 10.81
N CYS A 364 10.40 17.07 10.92
CA CYS A 364 10.47 16.29 12.14
C CYS A 364 11.12 17.11 13.28
N PRO A 365 10.51 17.19 14.48
CA PRO A 365 11.08 17.93 15.60
C PRO A 365 12.48 17.43 15.96
N ALA A 366 13.42 18.36 16.19
CA ALA A 366 14.81 18.01 16.51
C ALA A 366 14.95 17.07 17.73
N LYS A 367 14.06 17.21 18.73
CA LYS A 367 14.00 16.33 19.90
C LYS A 367 13.64 14.89 19.54
N GLU A 368 12.74 14.73 18.57
CA GLU A 368 12.30 13.42 18.08
C GLU A 368 13.39 12.76 17.23
N LEU A 369 14.00 13.49 16.29
CA LEU A 369 15.17 13.02 15.55
C LEU A 369 16.32 12.60 16.48
N TYR A 370 16.54 13.33 17.58
CA TYR A 370 17.52 12.96 18.60
C TYR A 370 17.13 11.66 19.33
N ALA A 371 15.86 11.50 19.72
CA ALA A 371 15.38 10.29 20.37
C ALA A 371 15.49 9.06 19.46
N ILE A 372 15.16 9.22 18.18
CA ILE A 372 15.38 8.20 17.14
C ILE A 372 16.88 7.87 17.05
N GLY A 373 17.74 8.89 17.03
CA GLY A 373 19.19 8.73 17.04
C GLY A 373 19.71 7.92 18.23
N GLU A 374 19.17 8.12 19.42
CA GLU A 374 19.52 7.33 20.60
C GLU A 374 18.96 5.89 20.52
N ALA A 375 17.73 5.70 20.03
CA ALA A 375 17.15 4.38 19.84
C ALA A 375 17.98 3.51 18.88
N VAL A 376 18.45 4.08 17.76
CA VAL A 376 19.37 3.40 16.83
C VAL A 376 20.65 2.94 17.54
N CYS A 377 21.18 3.73 18.47
CA CYS A 377 22.40 3.38 19.20
C CYS A 377 22.19 2.21 20.16
N THR A 378 21.07 2.24 20.89
CA THR A 378 20.72 1.16 21.82
C THR A 378 20.44 -0.14 21.06
N GLN A 379 19.77 -0.07 19.91
CA GLN A 379 19.40 -1.24 19.10
C GLN A 379 20.53 -1.69 18.15
N GLN A 380 21.56 -0.86 17.97
CA GLN A 380 22.60 -1.02 16.95
C GLN A 380 22.05 -1.31 15.55
N SER A 381 20.84 -0.82 15.23
CA SER A 381 20.13 -1.12 13.99
C SER A 381 19.23 0.06 13.59
N LEU A 382 19.18 0.37 12.31
CA LEU A 382 18.15 1.26 11.76
C LEU A 382 16.91 0.41 11.43
N SER A 383 16.05 0.20 12.43
CA SER A 383 14.82 -0.56 12.19
C SER A 383 13.89 0.20 11.22
N PRO A 384 13.15 -0.51 10.35
CA PRO A 384 12.15 0.10 9.46
C PRO A 384 11.17 1.02 10.19
N LYS A 385 10.83 0.68 11.43
CA LYS A 385 9.96 1.45 12.31
C LYS A 385 10.45 2.89 12.51
N LEU A 386 11.75 3.10 12.70
CA LEU A 386 12.31 4.42 12.94
C LEU A 386 12.22 5.31 11.69
N VAL A 387 12.34 4.73 10.50
CA VAL A 387 12.13 5.45 9.24
C VAL A 387 10.65 5.78 9.07
N LEU A 388 9.75 4.83 9.37
CA LEU A 388 8.31 5.06 9.33
C LEU A 388 7.88 6.17 10.28
N ASP A 389 8.43 6.24 11.49
CA ASP A 389 8.16 7.31 12.45
C ASP A 389 8.52 8.69 11.90
N ILE A 390 9.63 8.80 11.16
CA ILE A 390 9.97 10.04 10.43
C ILE A 390 8.94 10.33 9.33
N LEU A 391 8.59 9.32 8.53
CA LEU A 391 7.66 9.49 7.39
C LEU A 391 6.22 9.83 7.81
N LYS A 392 5.81 9.56 9.06
CA LYS A 392 4.52 9.99 9.61
C LYS A 392 4.38 11.52 9.73
N HIS A 393 5.48 12.28 9.67
CA HIS A 393 5.47 13.76 9.62
C HIS A 393 5.16 14.32 8.23
N HIS A 394 4.72 13.48 7.29
CA HIS A 394 4.31 13.93 5.97
C HIS A 394 2.99 14.70 6.02
N GLU A 395 2.84 15.76 5.21
CA GLU A 395 1.64 16.61 5.23
C GLU A 395 0.45 16.02 4.47
N ASN A 396 0.73 15.13 3.50
CA ASN A 396 -0.28 14.48 2.68
C ASN A 396 -0.90 13.26 3.39
N PRO A 397 -2.22 13.26 3.70
CA PRO A 397 -2.90 12.16 4.38
C PRO A 397 -2.82 10.81 3.64
N CYS A 398 -2.79 10.82 2.31
CA CYS A 398 -2.65 9.63 1.49
C CYS A 398 -1.30 8.93 1.73
N ILE A 399 -0.21 9.71 1.86
CA ILE A 399 1.12 9.16 2.17
C ILE A 399 1.16 8.62 3.60
N CYS A 400 0.58 9.34 4.56
CA CYS A 400 0.49 8.88 5.95
C CYS A 400 -0.28 7.55 6.05
N ASN A 401 -1.40 7.42 5.35
CA ASN A 401 -2.14 6.17 5.28
C ASN A 401 -1.30 5.02 4.72
N ILE A 402 -0.54 5.25 3.63
CA ILE A 402 0.36 4.25 3.07
C ILE A 402 1.44 3.84 4.09
N VAL A 403 2.05 4.82 4.76
CA VAL A 403 3.06 4.60 5.81
C VAL A 403 2.51 3.77 6.97
N GLU A 404 1.30 4.06 7.44
CA GLU A 404 0.63 3.29 8.50
C GLU A 404 0.39 1.83 8.08
N GLN A 405 -0.03 1.58 6.83
CA GLN A 405 -0.20 0.21 6.33
C GLN A 405 1.14 -0.54 6.22
N ILE A 406 2.22 0.13 5.83
CA ILE A 406 3.58 -0.45 5.81
C ILE A 406 4.07 -0.71 7.24
N GLU A 407 3.79 0.16 8.20
CA GLU A 407 4.14 -0.05 9.61
C GLU A 407 3.47 -1.28 10.18
N ALA A 408 2.17 -1.46 9.91
CA ALA A 408 1.46 -2.66 10.32
C ALA A 408 2.13 -3.93 9.76
N ALA A 409 2.56 -3.88 8.49
CA ALA A 409 3.26 -4.97 7.83
C ALA A 409 4.62 -5.30 8.45
N THR A 410 5.41 -4.27 8.71
CA THR A 410 6.78 -4.39 9.28
C THR A 410 6.78 -4.64 10.78
N SER A 411 5.70 -4.35 11.50
CA SER A 411 5.55 -4.70 12.92
C SER A 411 5.30 -6.19 13.13
N GLY A 412 4.60 -6.85 12.19
CA GLY A 412 4.35 -8.28 12.21
C GLY A 412 5.56 -9.15 11.82
N SER A 413 6.57 -8.58 11.17
CA SER A 413 7.75 -9.30 10.68
C SER A 413 8.87 -9.46 11.72
N MET A 414 8.64 -8.98 12.94
CA MET A 414 9.54 -9.18 14.07
C MET A 414 9.88 -10.65 14.28
N LEU A 415 8.89 -11.54 14.11
CA LEU A 415 9.11 -12.99 14.17
C LEU A 415 10.16 -13.47 13.18
N ILE A 416 10.13 -12.99 11.94
CA ILE A 416 11.10 -13.37 10.90
C ILE A 416 12.50 -12.87 11.26
N ARG A 417 12.60 -11.64 11.75
CA ARG A 417 13.88 -11.06 12.19
C ARG A 417 14.48 -11.88 13.34
N THR A 418 13.67 -12.31 14.29
CA THR A 418 14.11 -13.15 15.42
C THR A 418 14.52 -14.55 14.96
N LEU A 419 13.79 -15.16 14.01
CA LEU A 419 14.14 -16.48 13.47
C LEU A 419 15.51 -16.48 12.76
N LEU A 420 15.79 -15.44 11.99
CA LEU A 420 17.03 -15.33 11.19
C LEU A 420 18.22 -14.75 11.96
N GLN A 421 18.01 -14.21 13.16
CA GLN A 421 19.07 -13.67 14.02
C GLN A 421 20.03 -12.70 13.31
N ARG A 422 19.51 -11.84 12.41
CA ARG A 422 20.37 -10.90 11.68
C ARG A 422 20.99 -9.90 12.66
N SER A 423 22.31 -9.99 12.82
CA SER A 423 23.12 -8.93 13.41
C SER A 423 23.64 -8.00 12.30
N PRO A 424 23.73 -6.67 12.53
CA PRO A 424 24.35 -5.76 11.57
C PRO A 424 25.83 -6.10 11.42
N ASP A 425 26.35 -6.02 10.20
CA ASP A 425 27.77 -6.24 9.95
C ASP A 425 28.61 -5.01 10.34
N ALA A 426 29.94 -5.12 10.26
CA ALA A 426 30.84 -4.04 10.64
C ALA A 426 30.68 -2.77 9.78
N GLN A 427 30.26 -2.93 8.52
CA GLN A 427 30.01 -1.82 7.60
C GLN A 427 28.70 -1.11 7.98
N THR A 428 27.63 -1.86 8.25
CA THR A 428 26.36 -1.32 8.76
C THR A 428 26.61 -0.55 10.06
N GLN A 429 27.38 -1.11 11.00
CA GLN A 429 27.71 -0.45 12.28
C GLN A 429 28.44 0.88 12.08
N THR A 430 29.37 0.95 11.13
CA THR A 430 30.10 2.17 10.78
C THR A 430 29.18 3.22 10.17
N ALA A 431 28.29 2.80 9.26
CA ALA A 431 27.28 3.68 8.65
C ALA A 431 26.29 4.23 9.69
N LEU A 432 25.86 3.44 10.67
CA LEU A 432 24.99 3.87 11.76
C LEU A 432 25.67 4.92 12.66
N ALA A 433 26.97 4.74 12.97
CA ALA A 433 27.74 5.71 13.72
C ALA A 433 27.87 7.05 12.97
N SER A 434 28.17 6.99 11.67
CA SER A 434 28.23 8.16 10.78
C SER A 434 26.88 8.88 10.72
N TRP A 435 25.79 8.12 10.54
CA TRP A 435 24.43 8.64 10.48
C TRP A 435 24.06 9.44 11.74
N LYS A 436 24.39 8.92 12.94
CA LYS A 436 24.22 9.64 14.21
C LYS A 436 24.96 10.98 14.20
N GLN A 437 26.21 10.99 13.75
CA GLN A 437 27.01 12.19 13.70
C GLN A 437 26.38 13.25 12.79
N GLN A 438 25.84 12.84 11.64
CA GLN A 438 25.16 13.77 10.73
C GLN A 438 23.89 14.36 11.34
N LEU A 439 23.10 13.58 12.07
CA LEU A 439 21.95 14.11 12.81
C LEU A 439 22.37 15.12 13.89
N LYS A 440 23.44 14.83 14.65
CA LYS A 440 23.99 15.76 15.65
C LYS A 440 24.47 17.07 15.02
N ASN A 441 25.11 16.98 13.86
CA ASN A 441 25.60 18.13 13.10
C ASN A 441 24.47 18.89 12.37
N LYS A 442 23.23 18.41 12.42
CA LYS A 442 22.08 18.93 11.65
C LYS A 442 22.30 18.87 10.13
N GLU A 443 23.12 17.94 9.66
CA GLU A 443 23.41 17.72 8.25
C GLU A 443 22.33 16.81 7.60
N ILE A 444 21.10 17.34 7.48
CA ILE A 444 19.92 16.57 7.06
C ILE A 444 20.14 15.86 5.72
N LYS A 445 20.75 16.52 4.72
CA LYS A 445 20.98 15.91 3.40
C LYS A 445 21.83 14.64 3.47
N LYS A 446 22.89 14.64 4.28
CA LYS A 446 23.74 13.46 4.47
C LYS A 446 23.03 12.39 5.30
N ALA A 447 22.28 12.79 6.32
CA ALA A 447 21.48 11.85 7.11
C ALA A 447 20.42 11.15 6.23
N VAL A 448 19.76 11.86 5.32
CA VAL A 448 18.84 11.28 4.32
C VAL A 448 19.55 10.25 3.46
N GLN A 449 20.71 10.60 2.89
CA GLN A 449 21.48 9.69 2.04
C GLN A 449 21.83 8.39 2.79
N LEU A 450 22.40 8.51 3.98
CA LEU A 450 22.78 7.36 4.81
C LEU A 450 21.57 6.50 5.22
N THR A 451 20.42 7.11 5.52
CA THR A 451 19.17 6.36 5.78
C THR A 451 18.77 5.52 4.57
N LEU A 452 18.84 6.09 3.36
CA LEU A 452 18.46 5.38 2.13
C LEU A 452 19.44 4.23 1.81
N GLU A 453 20.74 4.42 2.03
CA GLU A 453 21.76 3.39 1.87
C GLU A 453 21.53 2.21 2.83
N LEU A 454 21.30 2.51 4.12
CA LEU A 454 20.98 1.49 5.14
C LEU A 454 19.68 0.74 4.85
N LEU A 455 18.64 1.44 4.38
CA LEU A 455 17.39 0.80 3.97
C LEU A 455 17.58 -0.12 2.76
N GLN A 456 18.36 0.31 1.76
CA GLN A 456 18.63 -0.48 0.58
C GLN A 456 19.40 -1.76 0.92
N GLU A 457 20.36 -1.68 1.85
CA GLU A 457 21.09 -2.84 2.37
C GLU A 457 20.15 -3.80 3.13
N GLU A 458 19.24 -3.27 3.95
CA GLU A 458 18.21 -4.07 4.61
C GLU A 458 17.32 -4.77 3.57
N CYS A 459 16.75 -4.04 2.61
CA CYS A 459 15.93 -4.58 1.52
C CYS A 459 16.65 -5.69 0.75
N SER A 460 17.90 -5.48 0.37
CA SER A 460 18.67 -6.42 -0.46
C SER A 460 18.87 -7.76 0.25
N TYR A 461 19.21 -7.74 1.53
CA TYR A 461 19.32 -8.96 2.34
C TYR A 461 17.99 -9.71 2.43
N TRP A 462 16.90 -9.01 2.76
CA TRP A 462 15.58 -9.65 2.92
C TRP A 462 15.03 -10.19 1.59
N LYS A 463 15.32 -9.51 0.49
CA LYS A 463 15.02 -9.96 -0.87
C LYS A 463 15.80 -11.23 -1.23
N GLN A 464 17.10 -11.27 -0.93
CA GLN A 464 17.91 -12.47 -1.13
C GLN A 464 17.36 -13.67 -0.33
N GLN A 465 17.05 -13.47 0.96
CA GLN A 465 16.46 -14.53 1.78
C GLN A 465 15.12 -15.02 1.23
N ARG A 466 14.28 -14.11 0.70
CA ARG A 466 13.02 -14.48 0.05
C ARG A 466 13.26 -15.32 -1.21
N ASP A 467 14.19 -14.91 -2.06
CA ASP A 467 14.42 -15.53 -3.38
C ASP A 467 15.15 -16.89 -3.27
N GLU A 468 16.09 -17.03 -2.33
CA GLU A 468 16.75 -18.31 -2.01
C GLU A 468 15.75 -19.38 -1.52
N ASN A 469 14.79 -18.98 -0.68
CA ASN A 469 13.79 -19.89 -0.12
C ASN A 469 12.60 -20.19 -1.05
N ARG A 470 12.53 -19.57 -2.24
CA ARG A 470 11.57 -19.93 -3.30
C ARG A 470 12.06 -21.07 -4.20
N SER A 471 13.37 -21.34 -4.19
CA SER A 471 14.05 -22.20 -5.16
C SER A 471 14.29 -23.64 -4.66
N GLY A 472 13.89 -23.96 -3.44
CA GLY A 472 13.95 -25.29 -2.82
C GLY A 472 12.60 -25.68 -2.27
#